data_AF-A0A081DAJ9-F1
#
_entry.id   AF-A0A081DAJ9-F1
#
_cell.length_a   1.000
_cell.length_b   1.000
_cell.length_c   1.000
_cell.angle_alpha   90.00
_cell.angle_beta   90.00
_cell.angle_gamma   90.00
#
_symmetry.space_group_name_H-M   'P 1'
#
loop_
_entity.id
_entity.type
_entity.pdbx_description
1 polymer ?
#
loop_
_entity_poly.entity_id
_entity_poly.type
_entity_poly.pdbx_seq_one_letter_code
_entity_poly.pdbx_strand_id
1 'polypeptide(L)'
;MIHEMGFEQFTFKKLGKSIGSNESSIYRYFENKHKLLLYLTSWYWGGWLEYQLVIETLKITVPIDRLSRAVEIITQPIEQDSKFEHIDEVVLNKIVIAEYSKSYLTKEVDEENKSGYFTIYKRLVERVKEMILMVNSDYPYPSSLSSTILEGALHQHF
;
A
#
# COMPACT_ATOMS: atom_id res chain seq x y z
N MET A 1 14.38 -10.92 4.35
CA MET A 1 14.13 -12.05 3.42
C MET A 1 13.54 -11.63 2.07
N ILE A 2 12.25 -11.29 1.95
CA ILE A 2 11.64 -10.94 0.63
C ILE A 2 12.37 -9.77 -0.03
N HIS A 3 12.60 -8.70 0.73
CA HIS A 3 13.40 -7.55 0.29
C HIS A 3 14.84 -7.90 -0.13
N GLU A 4 15.47 -8.88 0.50
CA GLU A 4 16.89 -9.20 0.29
C GLU A 4 17.13 -10.15 -0.89
N MET A 5 16.22 -11.10 -1.12
CA MET A 5 16.39 -12.15 -2.15
C MET A 5 15.39 -12.07 -3.30
N GLY A 6 14.42 -11.15 -3.23
CA GLY A 6 13.30 -11.05 -4.16
C GLY A 6 12.19 -12.07 -3.89
N PHE A 7 10.97 -11.74 -4.33
CA PHE A 7 9.78 -12.56 -4.07
C PHE A 7 9.79 -13.92 -4.79
N GLU A 8 10.44 -14.01 -5.95
CA GLU A 8 10.59 -15.26 -6.70
C GLU A 8 11.39 -16.31 -5.92
N GLN A 9 12.55 -15.89 -5.37
CA GLN A 9 13.43 -16.80 -4.62
C GLN A 9 12.94 -17.09 -3.19
N PHE A 10 11.98 -16.31 -2.70
CA PHE A 10 11.35 -16.53 -1.41
C PHE A 10 10.47 -17.80 -1.43
N THR A 11 10.53 -18.61 -0.37
CA THR A 11 9.70 -19.81 -0.20
C THR A 11 9.25 -19.96 1.25
N PHE A 12 8.08 -20.56 1.48
CA PHE A 12 7.57 -20.82 2.84
C PHE A 12 8.47 -21.77 3.63
N LYS A 13 9.14 -22.72 2.97
CA LYS A 13 10.22 -23.50 3.57
C LYS A 13 11.35 -22.63 4.16
N LYS A 14 11.83 -21.63 3.40
CA LYS A 14 12.87 -20.70 3.88
C LYS A 14 12.35 -19.84 5.02
N LEU A 15 11.12 -19.34 4.91
CA LEU A 15 10.47 -18.56 5.98
C LEU A 15 10.33 -19.39 7.26
N GLY A 16 9.81 -20.60 7.17
CA GLY A 16 9.64 -21.52 8.31
C GLY A 16 10.95 -21.76 9.04
N LYS A 17 12.02 -22.06 8.28
CA LYS A 17 13.37 -22.21 8.86
C LYS A 17 13.85 -20.94 9.58
N SER A 18 13.56 -19.75 9.05
CA SER A 18 13.97 -18.48 9.65
C SER A 18 13.21 -18.16 10.94
N ILE A 19 11.93 -18.51 11.03
CA ILE A 19 11.07 -18.22 12.19
C ILE A 19 10.99 -19.38 13.18
N GLY A 20 11.74 -20.46 12.97
CA GLY A 20 11.69 -21.66 13.82
C GLY A 20 10.37 -22.44 13.72
N SER A 21 9.63 -22.29 12.62
CA SER A 21 8.35 -22.97 12.37
C SER A 21 8.49 -24.01 11.25
N ASN A 22 7.59 -25.00 11.24
CA ASN A 22 7.41 -25.83 10.06
C ASN A 22 6.72 -25.03 8.94
N GLU A 23 6.90 -25.51 7.71
CA GLU A 23 6.28 -24.92 6.52
C GLU A 23 4.75 -25.06 6.53
N SER A 24 4.23 -26.19 7.06
CA SER A 24 2.80 -26.47 7.14
C SER A 24 2.03 -25.47 8.01
N SER A 25 2.63 -24.93 9.08
CA SER A 25 2.03 -23.89 9.90
C SER A 25 1.85 -22.58 9.14
N ILE A 26 2.74 -22.26 8.19
CA ILE A 26 2.60 -21.04 7.36
C ILE A 26 1.46 -21.24 6.36
N TYR A 27 1.33 -22.43 5.77
CA TYR A 27 0.23 -22.78 4.88
C TYR A 27 -1.15 -22.71 5.55
N ARG A 28 -1.22 -22.74 6.89
CA ARG A 28 -2.46 -22.52 7.65
C ARG A 28 -2.99 -21.09 7.53
N TYR A 29 -2.10 -20.12 7.30
CA TYR A 29 -2.45 -18.70 7.20
C TYR A 29 -2.45 -18.19 5.76
N PHE A 30 -1.56 -18.73 4.92
CA PHE A 30 -1.41 -18.30 3.53
C PHE A 30 -1.36 -19.51 2.62
N GLU A 31 -2.36 -19.67 1.74
CA GLU A 31 -2.42 -20.81 0.81
C GLU A 31 -1.25 -20.81 -0.19
N ASN A 32 -0.75 -19.63 -0.56
CA ASN A 32 0.37 -19.48 -1.47
C ASN A 32 1.14 -18.18 -1.19
N LYS A 33 2.33 -18.04 -1.78
CA LYS A 33 3.19 -16.85 -1.61
C LYS A 33 2.48 -15.57 -2.06
N HIS A 34 1.65 -15.65 -3.09
CA HIS A 34 0.92 -14.51 -3.63
C HIS A 34 -0.09 -13.95 -2.62
N LYS A 35 -0.84 -14.79 -1.88
CA LYS A 35 -1.71 -14.34 -0.78
C LYS A 35 -0.95 -13.66 0.35
N LEU A 36 0.27 -14.11 0.66
CA LEU A 36 1.14 -13.40 1.60
C LEU A 36 1.51 -12.00 1.07
N LEU A 37 1.86 -11.89 -0.21
CA LEU A 37 2.17 -10.60 -0.82
C LEU A 37 0.96 -9.67 -0.80
N LEU A 38 -0.23 -10.16 -1.16
CA LEU A 38 -1.47 -9.39 -1.09
C LEU A 38 -1.75 -8.89 0.33
N TYR A 39 -1.54 -9.75 1.34
CA TYR A 39 -1.68 -9.35 2.74
C TYR A 39 -0.72 -8.21 3.10
N LEU A 40 0.56 -8.33 2.77
CA LEU A 40 1.56 -7.28 3.00
C LEU A 40 1.18 -5.98 2.28
N THR A 41 0.75 -6.05 1.03
CA THR A 41 0.29 -4.89 0.24
C THR A 41 -0.95 -4.23 0.86
N SER A 42 -1.94 -5.01 1.30
CA SER A 42 -3.13 -4.49 1.97
C SER A 42 -2.80 -3.79 3.30
N TRP A 43 -1.82 -4.31 4.04
CA TRP A 43 -1.34 -3.67 5.27
C TRP A 43 -0.69 -2.33 4.99
N TYR A 44 0.16 -2.25 3.95
CA TYR A 44 0.78 -1.01 3.53
C TYR A 44 -0.24 0.08 3.20
N TRP A 45 -1.22 -0.23 2.34
CA TRP A 45 -2.22 0.75 1.90
C TRP A 45 -3.23 1.10 2.98
N GLY A 46 -3.79 0.11 3.67
CA GLY A 46 -4.92 0.31 4.57
C GLY A 46 -4.50 0.46 6.02
N GLY A 47 -3.60 -0.40 6.48
CA GLY A 47 -3.13 -0.39 7.86
C GLY A 47 -2.30 0.84 8.18
N TRP A 48 -1.42 1.24 7.27
CA TRP A 48 -0.46 2.32 7.49
C TRP A 48 -0.85 3.62 6.77
N LEU A 49 -0.91 3.63 5.44
CA LEU A 49 -1.10 4.88 4.68
C LEU A 49 -2.50 5.49 4.88
N GLU A 50 -3.57 4.70 4.79
CA GLU A 50 -4.94 5.19 5.04
C GLU A 50 -5.09 5.71 6.48
N TYR A 51 -4.48 5.01 7.45
CA TYR A 51 -4.51 5.43 8.85
C TYR A 51 -3.83 6.79 9.07
N GLN A 52 -2.59 6.97 8.58
CA GLN A 52 -1.88 8.24 8.69
C GLN A 52 -2.64 9.35 7.98
N LEU A 53 -3.09 9.10 6.74
CA LEU A 53 -3.84 10.06 5.95
C LEU A 53 -5.09 10.55 6.71
N VAL A 54 -5.87 9.64 7.30
CA VAL A 54 -7.07 10.01 8.06
C VAL A 54 -6.73 10.80 9.31
N ILE A 55 -5.81 10.31 10.14
CA ILE A 55 -5.51 10.93 11.45
C ILE A 55 -4.93 12.34 11.28
N GLU A 56 -4.04 12.53 10.32
CA GLU A 56 -3.36 13.80 10.13
C GLU A 56 -4.23 14.84 9.40
N THR A 57 -5.16 14.40 8.55
CA THR A 57 -6.09 15.30 7.86
C THR A 57 -7.34 15.61 8.67
N LEU A 58 -7.68 14.80 9.68
CA LEU A 58 -8.93 14.91 10.46
C LEU A 58 -9.13 16.29 11.10
N LYS A 59 -8.05 16.91 11.59
CA LYS A 59 -8.10 18.19 12.31
C LYS A 59 -7.94 19.41 11.41
N ILE A 60 -7.59 19.23 10.13
CA ILE A 60 -7.34 20.33 9.20
C ILE A 60 -8.66 20.75 8.59
N THR A 61 -9.10 21.97 8.85
CA THR A 61 -10.40 22.49 8.39
C THR A 61 -10.31 23.20 7.04
N VAL A 62 -9.15 23.79 6.72
CA VAL A 62 -8.92 24.50 5.46
C VAL A 62 -8.71 23.47 4.33
N PRO A 63 -9.53 23.49 3.25
CA PRO A 63 -9.47 22.48 2.20
C PRO A 63 -8.11 22.37 1.51
N ILE A 64 -7.49 23.52 1.19
CA ILE A 64 -6.19 23.53 0.50
C ILE A 64 -5.09 22.94 1.38
N ASP A 65 -5.04 23.31 2.66
CA ASP A 65 -4.08 22.77 3.62
C ASP A 65 -4.29 21.27 3.84
N ARG A 66 -5.56 20.82 3.84
CA ARG A 66 -5.90 19.39 3.97
C ARG A 66 -5.38 18.60 2.78
N LEU A 67 -5.59 19.11 1.56
CA LEU A 67 -5.08 18.47 0.34
C LEU A 67 -3.54 18.50 0.31
N SER A 68 -2.91 19.62 0.64
CA SER A 68 -1.45 19.72 0.73
C SER A 68 -0.89 18.70 1.71
N ARG A 69 -1.46 18.59 2.91
CA ARG A 69 -1.02 17.60 3.90
C ARG A 69 -1.24 16.17 3.42
N ALA A 70 -2.35 15.88 2.74
CA ALA A 70 -2.59 14.58 2.15
C ALA A 70 -1.52 14.20 1.11
N VAL A 71 -1.17 15.13 0.23
CA VAL A 71 -0.12 14.92 -0.78
C VAL A 71 1.23 14.72 -0.12
N GLU A 72 1.57 15.50 0.91
CA GLU A 72 2.79 15.30 1.70
C GLU A 72 2.86 13.89 2.28
N ILE A 73 1.82 13.42 2.99
CA ILE A 73 1.80 12.07 3.58
C ILE A 73 1.99 10.98 2.51
N ILE A 74 1.34 11.15 1.35
CA ILE A 74 1.42 10.16 0.26
C ILE A 74 2.82 10.14 -0.37
N THR A 75 3.50 11.29 -0.46
CA THR A 75 4.78 11.45 -1.17
C THR A 75 6.01 11.48 -0.26
N GLN A 76 5.82 11.54 1.06
CA GLN A 76 6.92 11.63 2.01
C GLN A 76 7.74 10.33 2.00
N PRO A 77 9.08 10.40 2.03
CA PRO A 77 9.90 9.23 2.24
C PRO A 77 9.53 8.55 3.56
N ILE A 78 9.40 7.23 3.50
CA ILE A 78 9.02 6.42 4.65
C ILE A 78 10.22 6.32 5.57
N GLU A 79 10.22 7.16 6.58
CA GLU A 79 11.09 7.03 7.74
C GLU A 79 10.33 6.22 8.78
N GLN A 80 11.02 5.25 9.38
CA GLN A 80 10.44 4.26 10.29
C GLN A 80 9.63 4.97 11.40
N ASP A 81 8.30 4.94 11.33
CA ASP A 81 7.47 5.56 12.34
C ASP A 81 7.44 4.61 13.54
N SER A 82 7.84 5.09 14.72
CA SER A 82 7.92 4.28 15.95
C SER A 82 6.55 3.83 16.48
N LYS A 83 5.47 4.03 15.70
CA LYS A 83 4.08 3.71 16.06
C LYS A 83 3.70 2.26 15.80
N PHE A 84 4.44 1.54 14.96
CA PHE A 84 4.20 0.13 14.66
C PHE A 84 5.43 -0.74 14.98
N GLU A 85 5.61 -1.11 16.25
CA GLU A 85 6.77 -1.90 16.74
C GLU A 85 6.95 -3.27 16.04
N HIS A 86 5.91 -3.78 15.37
CA HIS A 86 5.88 -5.14 14.83
C HIS A 86 6.10 -5.22 13.32
N ILE A 87 6.08 -4.10 12.59
CA ILE A 87 6.19 -4.07 11.13
C ILE A 87 7.17 -2.98 10.69
N ASP A 88 8.20 -3.40 9.96
CA ASP A 88 9.13 -2.47 9.31
C ASP A 88 8.48 -1.90 8.04
N GLU A 89 7.94 -0.71 8.16
CA GLU A 89 7.25 0.04 7.11
C GLU A 89 8.16 0.33 5.91
N VAL A 90 9.45 0.55 6.17
CA VAL A 90 10.46 0.84 5.13
C VAL A 90 10.68 -0.39 4.27
N VAL A 91 10.88 -1.55 4.90
CA VAL A 91 11.04 -2.83 4.20
C VAL A 91 9.74 -3.21 3.49
N LEU A 92 8.58 -2.97 4.12
CA LEU A 92 7.27 -3.26 3.53
C LEU A 92 7.05 -2.45 2.25
N ASN A 93 7.31 -1.15 2.28
CA ASN A 93 7.18 -0.29 1.10
C ASN A 93 8.10 -0.74 -0.03
N LYS A 94 9.36 -1.06 0.25
CA LYS A 94 10.28 -1.56 -0.78
C LYS A 94 9.81 -2.87 -1.39
N ILE A 95 9.22 -3.78 -0.60
CA ILE A 95 8.60 -5.01 -1.12
C ILE A 95 7.41 -4.67 -2.01
N VAL A 96 6.52 -3.77 -1.56
CA VAL A 96 5.34 -3.35 -2.33
C VAL A 96 5.78 -2.72 -3.65
N ILE A 97 6.71 -1.75 -3.65
CA ILE A 97 7.20 -1.09 -4.86
C ILE A 97 7.87 -2.08 -5.82
N ALA A 98 8.74 -2.95 -5.32
CA ALA A 98 9.47 -3.92 -6.14
C ALA A 98 8.56 -4.96 -6.82
N GLU A 99 7.45 -5.30 -6.18
CA GLU A 99 6.50 -6.30 -6.68
C GLU A 99 5.20 -5.69 -7.25
N TYR A 100 5.00 -4.37 -7.12
CA TYR A 100 3.83 -3.62 -7.61
C TYR A 100 3.63 -3.82 -9.11
N SER A 101 4.71 -3.85 -9.90
CA SER A 101 4.59 -4.09 -11.34
C SER A 101 4.12 -5.51 -11.69
N LYS A 102 4.33 -6.49 -10.82
CA LYS A 102 4.04 -7.91 -11.10
C LYS A 102 2.67 -8.36 -10.60
N SER A 103 2.09 -7.71 -9.59
CA SER A 103 0.73 -8.03 -9.13
C SER A 103 -0.37 -7.53 -10.07
N TYR A 104 -0.09 -6.55 -10.93
CA TYR A 104 -1.09 -5.97 -11.85
C TYR A 104 -1.06 -6.59 -13.26
N LEU A 105 -0.10 -7.48 -13.56
CA LEU A 105 0.12 -8.08 -14.88
C LEU A 105 -0.22 -9.59 -14.93
N THR A 106 -1.01 -10.10 -13.98
CA THR A 106 -1.45 -11.51 -13.97
C THR A 106 -2.84 -11.66 -14.60
N LYS A 107 -3.15 -12.85 -15.13
CA LYS A 107 -4.49 -13.19 -15.65
C LYS A 107 -5.58 -13.22 -14.58
N GLU A 108 -5.20 -13.19 -13.30
CA GLU A 108 -6.10 -13.30 -12.13
C GLU A 108 -6.51 -11.94 -11.54
N VAL A 109 -6.04 -10.83 -12.12
CA VAL A 109 -6.36 -9.46 -11.66
C VAL A 109 -7.86 -9.23 -11.51
N ASP A 110 -8.70 -9.79 -12.39
CA ASP A 110 -10.15 -9.66 -12.28
C ASP A 110 -10.75 -10.40 -11.06
N GLU A 111 -10.18 -11.52 -10.66
CA GLU A 111 -10.59 -12.27 -9.47
C GLU A 111 -10.05 -11.64 -8.18
N GLU A 112 -8.82 -11.11 -8.22
CA GLU A 112 -8.24 -10.30 -7.14
C GLU A 112 -9.02 -9.00 -6.92
N ASN A 113 -9.52 -8.37 -7.99
CA ASN A 113 -10.37 -7.18 -7.92
C ASN A 113 -11.73 -7.46 -7.32
N LYS A 114 -12.32 -8.62 -7.61
CA LYS A 114 -13.54 -9.11 -6.95
C LYS A 114 -13.34 -9.48 -5.48
N SER A 115 -12.13 -9.91 -5.12
CA SER A 115 -11.78 -10.28 -3.74
C SER A 115 -11.52 -9.08 -2.83
N GLY A 116 -11.61 -7.85 -3.36
CA GLY A 116 -11.56 -6.61 -2.59
C GLY A 116 -10.15 -6.08 -2.35
N TYR A 117 -9.11 -6.65 -2.98
CA TYR A 117 -7.73 -6.21 -2.78
C TYR A 117 -7.47 -4.79 -3.29
N PHE A 118 -8.11 -4.38 -4.39
CA PHE A 118 -8.03 -2.99 -4.86
C PHE A 118 -9.03 -2.05 -4.17
N THR A 119 -9.87 -2.54 -3.25
CA THR A 119 -10.87 -1.70 -2.57
C THR A 119 -10.20 -0.63 -1.74
N ILE A 120 -9.10 -0.95 -1.06
CA ILE A 120 -8.34 0.00 -0.24
C ILE A 120 -7.70 1.08 -1.13
N TYR A 121 -7.04 0.67 -2.21
CA TYR A 121 -6.47 1.60 -3.18
C TYR A 121 -7.54 2.52 -3.79
N LYS A 122 -8.67 1.97 -4.26
CA LYS A 122 -9.80 2.74 -4.79
C LYS A 122 -10.36 3.73 -3.77
N ARG A 123 -10.42 3.34 -2.50
CA ARG A 123 -10.89 4.20 -1.41
C ARG A 123 -9.92 5.36 -1.16
N LEU A 124 -8.61 5.11 -1.20
CA LEU A 124 -7.59 6.17 -1.10
C LEU A 124 -7.72 7.15 -2.27
N VAL A 125 -7.84 6.64 -3.50
CA VAL A 125 -8.08 7.47 -4.70
C VAL A 125 -9.32 8.34 -4.53
N GLU A 126 -10.44 7.75 -4.08
CA GLU A 126 -11.69 8.48 -3.87
C GLU A 126 -11.54 9.56 -2.77
N ARG A 127 -10.83 9.26 -1.68
CA ARG A 127 -10.59 10.22 -0.60
C ARG A 127 -9.76 11.42 -1.07
N VAL A 128 -8.71 11.19 -1.84
CA VAL A 128 -7.89 12.29 -2.41
C VAL A 128 -8.70 13.09 -3.43
N LYS A 129 -9.53 12.42 -4.24
CA LYS A 129 -10.44 13.06 -5.20
C LYS A 129 -11.43 13.97 -4.50
N GLU A 130 -12.03 13.53 -3.39
CA GLU A 130 -12.91 14.36 -2.57
C GLU A 130 -12.17 15.60 -2.04
N MET A 131 -10.92 15.45 -1.57
CA MET A 131 -10.11 16.59 -1.12
C MET A 131 -9.80 17.57 -2.26
N ILE A 132 -9.53 17.08 -3.48
CA ILE A 132 -9.34 17.92 -4.68
C ILE A 132 -10.62 18.71 -4.98
N LEU A 133 -11.78 18.05 -4.96
CA LEU A 133 -13.07 18.69 -5.23
C LEU A 133 -13.49 19.70 -4.14
N MET A 134 -13.05 19.51 -2.89
CA MET A 134 -13.22 20.51 -1.83
C MET A 134 -12.41 21.79 -2.08
N VAL A 135 -11.28 21.68 -2.78
CA VAL A 135 -10.45 22.84 -3.16
C VAL A 135 -10.95 23.48 -4.44
N ASN A 136 -11.28 22.67 -5.44
CA ASN A 136 -11.78 23.11 -6.73
C ASN A 136 -12.85 22.13 -7.24
N SER A 137 -14.11 22.51 -7.06
CA SER A 137 -15.27 21.71 -7.50
C SER A 137 -15.36 21.53 -9.01
N ASP A 138 -14.79 22.45 -9.78
CA ASP A 138 -14.88 22.48 -11.25
C ASP A 138 -13.68 21.81 -11.92
N TYR A 139 -12.78 21.19 -11.15
CA TYR A 139 -11.64 20.46 -11.71
C TYR A 139 -12.14 19.26 -12.54
N PRO A 140 -11.74 19.15 -13.82
CA PRO A 140 -12.37 18.19 -14.74
C PRO A 140 -11.92 16.73 -14.53
N TYR A 141 -10.77 16.49 -13.89
CA TYR A 141 -10.17 15.14 -13.81
C TYR A 141 -9.69 14.74 -12.40
N PRO A 142 -10.51 14.90 -11.34
CA PRO A 142 -10.05 14.73 -9.95
C PRO A 142 -9.66 13.28 -9.65
N SER A 143 -10.35 12.31 -10.25
CA SER A 143 -10.03 10.88 -10.10
C SER A 143 -8.68 10.56 -10.74
N SER A 144 -8.42 11.07 -11.95
CA SER A 144 -7.15 10.83 -12.65
C SER A 144 -5.98 11.44 -11.88
N LEU A 145 -6.12 12.69 -11.43
CA LEU A 145 -5.08 13.36 -10.64
C LEU A 145 -4.79 12.61 -9.34
N SER A 146 -5.83 12.12 -8.66
CA SER A 146 -5.69 11.33 -7.44
C SER A 146 -4.89 10.05 -7.69
N SER A 147 -5.27 9.26 -8.70
CA SER A 147 -4.53 8.05 -9.06
C SER A 147 -3.09 8.37 -9.45
N THR A 148 -2.84 9.45 -10.19
CA THR A 148 -1.48 9.87 -10.57
C THR A 148 -0.62 10.25 -9.38
N ILE A 149 -1.18 10.91 -8.35
CA ILE A 149 -0.44 11.24 -7.12
C ILE A 149 -0.04 9.96 -6.39
N LEU A 150 -0.98 9.01 -6.23
CA LEU A 150 -0.72 7.73 -5.56
C LEU A 150 0.28 6.85 -6.33
N GLU A 151 0.11 6.72 -7.64
CA GLU A 151 1.05 5.96 -8.49
C GLU A 151 2.41 6.64 -8.58
N GLY A 152 2.44 7.96 -8.70
CA GLY A 152 3.67 8.76 -8.73
C GLY A 152 4.51 8.60 -7.48
N ALA A 153 3.88 8.52 -6.30
CA ALA A 153 4.57 8.26 -5.04
C ALA A 153 5.21 6.87 -4.98
N LEU A 154 4.58 5.85 -5.59
CA LEU A 154 5.17 4.51 -5.69
C LEU A 154 6.35 4.46 -6.66
N HIS A 155 6.31 5.28 -7.71
CA HIS A 155 7.33 5.33 -8.76
C HIS A 155 8.48 6.31 -8.47
N GLN A 156 8.34 7.22 -7.50
CA GLN A 156 9.39 8.18 -7.12
C GLN A 156 10.66 7.52 -6.56
N HIS A 157 10.61 6.22 -6.24
CA HIS A 157 11.74 5.45 -5.70
C HIS A 157 12.44 4.55 -6.73
N PHE A 158 12.18 4.76 -8.04
CA PHE A 158 12.97 4.19 -9.14
C PHE A 158 14.02 5.18 -9.66
#